data_AF-A0A497QVA7-F1
#
_entry.id   AF-A0A497QVA7-F1
#
_cell.length_a   1.000
_cell.length_b   1.000
_cell.length_c   1.000
_cell.angle_alpha   90.00
_cell.angle_beta   90.00
_cell.angle_gamma   90.00
#
_symmetry.space_group_name_H-M   'P 1'
#
loop_
_entity.id
_entity.type
_entity.pdbx_description
1 polymer ?
#
loop_
_entity_poly.entity_id
_entity_poly.type
_entity_poly.pdbx_seq_one_letter_code
_entity_poly.pdbx_strand_id
1 'polypeptide(L)'
;MNDGSDITEKRKLEHILINLEKNVNTTRSSGFDDLYLKHNAVPNIDMDKISTKTKFLNKTLNFPLLISAMTGGTRIAEKINGILAQAAEETGIAMAVGSQRAAIENPNLEYTYSIVRKKAPNAIIIGNIGAPQIAIKYGYSEIKRAIDMIDADAIAIHFNALQEAVQPEGDVKFSKVLERLDAIINKLEIPIIAKETGAGMSREDALLLASHNIKYIDIGGLGGTSFSAVEVYRAEKNGDNEKKHLGKLFWDWGIPTAISLIEVSSVDDVHIIASGGIRNGIDMCKALVLGAELVGIARPFLKPAYDGDLDAVKYKIKLLEKELRTCMFLIGAHNIDSLKEKDIIITGFVAEWIRARFGFENGNTLISKLANRTSTNIFK
;
A
#
# COMPACT_ATOMS: atom_id res chain seq x y z
N MET A 1 30.02 8.20 -20.98
CA MET A 1 29.21 7.14 -20.35
C MET A 1 28.55 7.78 -19.13
N ASN A 2 27.34 8.33 -19.29
CA ASN A 2 26.60 9.01 -18.20
C ASN A 2 25.09 9.24 -18.50
N ASP A 3 24.47 8.52 -19.46
CA ASP A 3 23.09 8.87 -19.87
C ASP A 3 21.97 8.26 -19.00
N GLY A 4 22.14 7.05 -18.46
CA GLY A 4 21.05 6.33 -17.79
C GLY A 4 20.72 6.81 -16.36
N SER A 5 21.69 7.36 -15.63
CA SER A 5 21.49 7.86 -14.27
C SER A 5 20.67 9.15 -14.24
N ASP A 6 20.92 10.05 -15.19
CA ASP A 6 20.26 11.35 -15.30
C ASP A 6 18.78 11.20 -15.71
N ILE A 7 18.50 10.23 -16.59
CA ILE A 7 17.12 9.86 -17.00
C ILE A 7 16.31 9.35 -15.80
N THR A 8 16.88 8.48 -14.98
CA THR A 8 16.17 7.90 -13.82
C THR A 8 15.87 8.95 -12.75
N GLU A 9 16.82 9.83 -12.43
CA GLU A 9 16.63 10.93 -11.48
C GLU A 9 15.55 11.91 -11.97
N LYS A 10 15.60 12.30 -13.26
CA LYS A 10 14.58 13.15 -13.88
C LYS A 10 13.18 12.54 -13.79
N ARG A 11 13.02 11.25 -14.12
CA ARG A 11 11.73 10.55 -14.01
C ARG A 11 11.20 10.57 -12.58
N LYS A 12 12.05 10.30 -11.58
CA LYS A 12 11.66 10.32 -10.17
C LYS A 12 11.17 11.71 -9.74
N LEU A 13 11.84 12.77 -10.18
CA LEU A 13 11.39 14.14 -9.93
C LEU A 13 10.05 14.43 -10.61
N GLU A 14 9.86 14.00 -11.85
CA GLU A 14 8.59 14.16 -12.57
C GLU A 14 7.42 13.48 -11.84
N HIS A 15 7.60 12.26 -11.33
CA HIS A 15 6.57 11.59 -10.54
C HIS A 15 6.16 12.37 -9.28
N ILE A 16 7.13 12.95 -8.57
CA ILE A 16 6.87 13.79 -7.40
C ILE A 16 6.02 15.00 -7.82
N LEU A 17 6.49 15.76 -8.80
CA LEU A 17 5.84 17.01 -9.23
C LEU A 17 4.44 16.76 -9.79
N ILE A 18 4.26 15.73 -10.62
CA ILE A 18 2.95 15.38 -11.18
C ILE A 18 1.96 15.02 -10.06
N ASN A 19 2.38 14.25 -9.05
CA ASN A 19 1.49 13.89 -7.93
C ASN A 19 1.12 15.10 -7.05
N LEU A 20 1.99 16.11 -6.99
CA LEU A 20 1.75 17.36 -6.27
C LEU A 20 0.85 18.33 -7.04
N GLU A 21 1.03 18.42 -8.36
CA GLU A 21 0.48 19.51 -9.18
C GLU A 21 -0.71 19.11 -10.06
N LYS A 22 -0.86 17.81 -10.36
CA LYS A 22 -1.88 17.32 -11.30
C LYS A 22 -2.95 16.48 -10.61
N ASN A 23 -4.13 16.44 -11.23
CA ASN A 23 -5.17 15.51 -10.81
C ASN A 23 -4.90 14.12 -11.38
N VAL A 24 -4.24 13.27 -10.58
CA VAL A 24 -3.96 11.86 -10.89
C VAL A 24 -4.83 10.90 -10.10
N ASN A 25 -5.93 11.38 -9.51
CA ASN A 25 -6.86 10.48 -8.83
C ASN A 25 -7.66 9.69 -9.86
N THR A 26 -8.01 8.46 -9.49
CA THR A 26 -9.04 7.70 -10.19
C THR A 26 -10.39 8.44 -10.14
N THR A 27 -11.23 8.21 -11.13
CA THR A 27 -12.63 8.67 -11.10
C THR A 27 -13.55 7.62 -10.48
N ARG A 28 -13.11 6.36 -10.46
CA ARG A 28 -13.79 5.27 -9.76
C ARG A 28 -13.51 5.31 -8.26
N SER A 29 -14.52 4.95 -7.46
CA SER A 29 -14.42 4.79 -6.01
C SER A 29 -13.51 3.61 -5.65
N SER A 30 -12.89 3.69 -4.47
CA SER A 30 -12.17 2.58 -3.83
C SER A 30 -13.11 1.47 -3.31
N GLY A 31 -14.43 1.69 -3.37
CA GLY A 31 -15.45 0.75 -2.93
C GLY A 31 -15.77 0.82 -1.44
N PHE A 32 -15.08 1.67 -0.65
CA PHE A 32 -15.39 1.84 0.77
C PHE A 32 -16.77 2.48 1.01
N ASP A 33 -17.34 3.16 0.01
CA ASP A 33 -18.68 3.76 0.09
C ASP A 33 -19.80 2.70 0.22
N ASP A 34 -19.57 1.49 -0.32
CA ASP A 34 -20.49 0.35 -0.27
C ASP A 34 -20.36 -0.50 1.01
N LEU A 35 -19.49 -0.07 1.93
CA LEU A 35 -19.21 -0.74 3.19
C LEU A 35 -19.73 0.06 4.37
N TYR A 36 -20.51 -0.56 5.23
CA TYR A 36 -21.08 0.08 6.41
C TYR A 36 -20.70 -0.69 7.67
N LEU A 37 -20.15 0.04 8.64
CA LEU A 37 -19.93 -0.50 9.98
C LEU A 37 -21.21 -0.37 10.78
N LYS A 38 -21.59 -1.44 11.48
CA LYS A 38 -22.78 -1.43 12.34
C LYS A 38 -22.52 -0.52 13.55
N HIS A 39 -23.21 0.62 13.60
CA HIS A 39 -23.13 1.52 14.74
C HIS A 39 -23.59 0.82 16.03
N ASN A 40 -22.83 1.02 17.10
CA ASN A 40 -23.19 0.63 18.45
C ASN A 40 -23.58 1.87 19.26
N ALA A 41 -24.88 2.07 19.47
CA ALA A 41 -25.41 3.18 20.25
C ALA A 41 -25.12 3.06 21.76
N VAL A 42 -24.75 1.86 22.24
CA VAL A 42 -24.42 1.58 23.65
C VAL A 42 -23.08 0.86 23.71
N PRO A 43 -21.95 1.57 23.44
CA PRO A 43 -20.65 0.93 23.24
C PRO A 43 -20.06 0.28 24.50
N ASN A 44 -20.49 0.72 25.70
CA ASN A 44 -20.05 0.21 27.01
C ASN A 44 -18.52 0.12 27.18
N ILE A 45 -17.79 1.06 26.58
CA ILE A 45 -16.33 1.23 26.66
C ILE A 45 -16.01 2.72 26.81
N ASP A 46 -14.85 3.05 27.34
CA ASP A 46 -14.38 4.44 27.46
C ASP A 46 -13.42 4.78 26.31
N MET A 47 -13.61 5.93 25.67
CA MET A 47 -12.85 6.32 24.48
C MET A 47 -11.34 6.47 24.75
N ASP A 48 -10.97 6.93 25.94
CA ASP A 48 -9.58 7.12 26.37
C ASP A 48 -8.83 5.80 26.62
N LYS A 49 -9.57 4.70 26.86
CA LYS A 49 -9.01 3.36 27.05
C LYS A 49 -8.83 2.57 25.76
N ILE A 50 -9.29 3.08 24.62
CA ILE A 50 -9.19 2.38 23.33
C ILE A 50 -7.75 2.40 22.83
N SER A 51 -7.20 1.19 22.63
CA SER A 51 -5.86 1.00 22.09
C SER A 51 -5.89 0.82 20.58
N THR A 52 -5.11 1.64 19.87
CA THR A 52 -4.83 1.47 18.43
C THR A 52 -3.52 0.72 18.18
N LYS A 53 -2.86 0.22 19.23
CA LYS A 53 -1.59 -0.49 19.09
C LYS A 53 -1.79 -1.80 18.33
N THR A 54 -0.85 -2.15 17.48
CA THR A 54 -0.82 -3.41 16.73
C THR A 54 0.59 -3.99 16.69
N LYS A 55 0.73 -5.23 16.21
CA LYS A 55 2.02 -5.83 15.89
C LYS A 55 2.14 -6.04 14.39
N PHE A 56 3.33 -5.82 13.85
CA PHE A 56 3.68 -6.11 12.47
C PHE A 56 5.18 -6.45 12.41
N LEU A 57 5.56 -7.49 11.66
CA LEU A 57 6.97 -7.95 11.54
C LEU A 57 7.69 -8.07 12.90
N ASN A 58 7.01 -8.64 13.89
CA ASN A 58 7.48 -8.80 15.27
C ASN A 58 7.76 -7.50 16.06
N LYS A 59 7.47 -6.32 15.51
CA LYS A 59 7.56 -5.03 16.21
C LYS A 59 6.16 -4.52 16.59
N THR A 60 6.10 -3.71 17.66
CA THR A 60 4.87 -3.05 18.08
C THR A 60 4.77 -1.68 17.42
N LEU A 61 3.62 -1.38 16.82
CA LEU A 61 3.26 -0.06 16.31
C LEU A 61 2.24 0.59 17.25
N ASN A 62 2.27 1.92 17.35
CA ASN A 62 1.26 2.68 18.11
C ASN A 62 -0.09 2.77 17.37
N PHE A 63 -0.04 2.62 16.04
CA PHE A 63 -1.16 2.83 15.14
C PHE A 63 -0.92 1.97 13.88
N PRO A 64 -1.92 1.23 13.34
CA PRO A 64 -1.77 0.32 12.18
C PRO A 64 -1.66 1.09 10.85
N LEU A 65 -0.70 2.00 10.76
CA LEU A 65 -0.45 2.83 9.59
C LEU A 65 0.93 2.52 9.01
N LEU A 66 0.95 2.44 7.68
CA LEU A 66 2.15 2.46 6.87
C LEU A 66 2.15 3.73 6.01
N ILE A 67 3.20 4.55 6.12
CA ILE A 67 3.50 5.53 5.06
C ILE A 67 3.96 4.73 3.84
N SER A 68 3.10 4.62 2.82
CA SER A 68 3.37 3.80 1.64
C SER A 68 4.51 4.37 0.79
N ALA A 69 5.15 3.49 0.03
CA ALA A 69 6.28 3.81 -0.86
C ALA A 69 5.95 4.96 -1.82
N MET A 70 6.84 5.97 -1.87
CA MET A 70 6.68 7.12 -2.76
C MET A 70 7.93 7.43 -3.58
N THR A 71 9.07 7.71 -2.92
CA THR A 71 10.20 8.33 -3.61
C THR A 71 11.58 7.91 -3.09
N GLY A 72 12.61 8.42 -3.76
CA GLY A 72 14.04 8.13 -3.59
C GLY A 72 14.75 8.28 -4.94
N GLY A 73 16.05 8.55 -4.91
CA GLY A 73 16.87 8.68 -6.12
C GLY A 73 16.97 10.10 -6.71
N THR A 74 16.62 11.12 -5.94
CA THR A 74 16.86 12.54 -6.29
C THR A 74 17.22 13.34 -5.04
N ARG A 75 17.86 14.51 -5.19
CA ARG A 75 18.21 15.35 -4.02
C ARG A 75 16.99 15.76 -3.18
N ILE A 76 15.87 16.13 -3.81
CA ILE A 76 14.65 16.51 -3.08
C ILE A 76 14.02 15.30 -2.37
N ALA A 77 14.21 14.09 -2.90
CA ALA A 77 13.70 12.86 -2.30
C ALA A 77 14.39 12.55 -0.96
N GLU A 78 15.66 12.91 -0.76
CA GLU A 78 16.32 12.80 0.55
C GLU A 78 15.56 13.58 1.62
N LYS A 79 15.23 14.85 1.33
CA LYS A 79 14.49 15.71 2.27
C LYS A 79 13.11 15.12 2.59
N ILE A 80 12.37 14.70 1.56
CA ILE A 80 11.05 14.07 1.74
C ILE A 80 11.18 12.81 2.61
N ASN A 81 12.08 11.90 2.25
CA ASN A 81 12.27 10.64 2.96
C ASN A 81 12.71 10.87 4.42
N GLY A 82 13.59 11.84 4.67
CA GLY A 82 14.01 12.19 6.03
C GLY A 82 12.86 12.72 6.90
N ILE A 83 11.98 13.57 6.35
CA ILE A 83 10.81 14.10 7.07
C ILE A 83 9.80 12.98 7.37
N LEU A 84 9.49 12.16 6.38
CA LEU A 84 8.55 11.03 6.56
C LEU A 84 9.08 10.02 7.56
N ALA A 85 10.38 9.70 7.50
CA ALA A 85 11.02 8.77 8.42
C ALA A 85 11.00 9.31 9.85
N GLN A 86 11.36 10.58 10.04
CA GLN A 86 11.30 11.21 11.35
C GLN A 86 9.87 11.23 11.91
N ALA A 87 8.86 11.50 11.08
CA ALA A 87 7.47 11.42 11.50
C ALA A 87 7.07 9.99 11.89
N ALA A 88 7.50 8.98 11.11
CA ALA A 88 7.22 7.57 11.38
C ALA A 88 7.82 7.11 12.72
N GLU A 89 9.06 7.50 12.99
CA GLU A 89 9.76 7.25 14.26
C GLU A 89 9.03 7.89 15.44
N GLU A 90 8.76 9.20 15.36
CA GLU A 90 8.18 9.96 16.48
C GLU A 90 6.71 9.59 16.76
N THR A 91 6.01 8.99 15.81
CA THR A 91 4.62 8.54 15.98
C THR A 91 4.50 7.03 16.17
N GLY A 92 5.56 6.27 15.93
CA GLY A 92 5.58 4.81 16.08
C GLY A 92 4.74 4.08 15.05
N ILE A 93 4.88 4.45 13.78
CA ILE A 93 4.24 3.80 12.62
C ILE A 93 5.29 3.24 11.65
N ALA A 94 4.85 2.47 10.66
CA ALA A 94 5.75 1.93 9.64
C ALA A 94 5.95 2.91 8.46
N MET A 95 7.06 2.77 7.73
CA MET A 95 7.32 3.50 6.49
C MET A 95 7.95 2.61 5.42
N ALA A 96 7.52 2.76 4.18
CA ALA A 96 8.17 2.16 3.02
C ALA A 96 8.86 3.22 2.16
N VAL A 97 10.04 2.90 1.63
CA VAL A 97 10.73 3.77 0.67
C VAL A 97 10.24 3.52 -0.75
N GLY A 98 10.43 4.48 -1.66
CA GLY A 98 10.21 4.25 -3.09
C GLY A 98 11.23 3.26 -3.66
N SER A 99 11.01 2.78 -4.89
CA SER A 99 11.93 1.83 -5.54
C SER A 99 13.40 2.28 -5.48
N GLN A 100 14.25 1.43 -4.92
CA GLN A 100 15.69 1.62 -4.70
C GLN A 100 16.54 1.35 -5.94
N ARG A 101 15.93 1.01 -7.08
CA ARG A 101 16.60 0.80 -8.37
C ARG A 101 17.62 1.91 -8.66
N ALA A 102 17.25 3.17 -8.43
CA ALA A 102 18.12 4.32 -8.70
C ALA A 102 19.45 4.26 -7.92
N ALA A 103 19.42 3.89 -6.64
CA ALA A 103 20.63 3.76 -5.82
C ALA A 103 21.41 2.46 -6.11
N ILE A 104 20.72 1.38 -6.51
CA ILE A 104 21.39 0.16 -6.98
C ILE A 104 22.19 0.45 -8.27
N GLU A 105 21.59 1.15 -9.23
CA GLU A 105 22.23 1.50 -10.50
C GLU A 105 23.27 2.64 -10.35
N ASN A 106 23.06 3.57 -9.41
CA ASN A 106 24.00 4.64 -9.10
C ASN A 106 24.21 4.77 -7.58
N PRO A 107 25.30 4.20 -7.02
CA PRO A 107 25.61 4.26 -5.59
C PRO A 107 25.65 5.69 -5.00
N ASN A 108 25.93 6.71 -5.82
CA ASN A 108 25.94 8.11 -5.35
C ASN A 108 24.55 8.61 -4.92
N LEU A 109 23.47 7.86 -5.19
CA LEU A 109 22.10 8.19 -4.77
C LEU A 109 21.67 7.47 -3.48
N GLU A 110 22.52 6.62 -2.88
CA GLU A 110 22.21 5.88 -1.64
C GLU A 110 21.85 6.79 -0.46
N TYR A 111 22.41 7.98 -0.39
CA TYR A 111 22.10 8.96 0.68
C TYR A 111 20.61 9.32 0.72
N THR A 112 19.94 9.32 -0.44
CA THR A 112 18.51 9.65 -0.57
C THR A 112 17.58 8.59 0.06
N TYR A 113 18.12 7.40 0.36
CA TYR A 113 17.41 6.29 1.01
C TYR A 113 17.94 6.06 2.42
N SER A 114 19.27 5.97 2.62
CA SER A 114 19.89 5.70 3.92
C SER A 114 19.56 6.76 4.99
N ILE A 115 19.17 7.97 4.58
CA ILE A 115 18.63 8.99 5.49
C ILE A 115 17.42 8.49 6.29
N VAL A 116 16.64 7.55 5.75
CA VAL A 116 15.45 6.99 6.39
C VAL A 116 15.82 6.28 7.68
N ARG A 117 16.76 5.33 7.65
CA ARG A 117 17.17 4.61 8.87
C ARG A 117 17.88 5.53 9.87
N LYS A 118 18.64 6.54 9.41
CA LYS A 118 19.23 7.56 10.28
C LYS A 118 18.18 8.36 11.06
N LYS A 119 17.03 8.64 10.43
CA LYS A 119 15.92 9.40 11.02
C LYS A 119 14.91 8.53 11.76
N ALA A 120 14.87 7.24 11.45
CA ALA A 120 13.95 6.27 12.01
C ALA A 120 14.69 4.98 12.43
N PRO A 121 15.52 5.04 13.48
CA PRO A 121 16.31 3.90 13.92
C PRO A 121 15.46 2.74 14.44
N ASN A 122 14.24 2.98 14.94
CA ASN A 122 13.42 1.93 15.56
C ASN A 122 12.18 1.57 14.74
N ALA A 123 11.67 2.49 13.92
CA ALA A 123 10.50 2.25 13.09
C ALA A 123 10.69 1.03 12.16
N ILE A 124 9.56 0.42 11.78
CA ILE A 124 9.55 -0.60 10.73
C ILE A 124 9.81 0.10 9.39
N ILE A 125 10.93 -0.22 8.73
CA ILE A 125 11.26 0.32 7.42
C ILE A 125 11.22 -0.78 6.36
N ILE A 126 10.48 -0.53 5.30
CA ILE A 126 10.28 -1.46 4.19
C ILE A 126 11.04 -0.96 2.96
N GLY A 127 11.98 -1.78 2.47
CA GLY A 127 12.68 -1.54 1.21
C GLY A 127 11.78 -1.73 -0.01
N ASN A 128 12.26 -1.37 -1.20
CA ASN A 128 11.42 -1.51 -2.39
C ASN A 128 12.22 -1.74 -3.69
N ILE A 129 11.85 -2.79 -4.44
CA ILE A 129 12.39 -3.11 -5.78
C ILE A 129 11.23 -3.50 -6.71
N GLY A 130 11.38 -3.24 -8.02
CA GLY A 130 10.36 -3.61 -9.01
C GLY A 130 10.49 -5.03 -9.50
N ALA A 131 9.36 -5.71 -9.64
CA ALA A 131 9.27 -7.04 -10.26
C ALA A 131 9.95 -7.09 -11.64
N PRO A 132 9.85 -6.06 -12.54
CA PRO A 132 10.55 -6.10 -13.82
C PRO A 132 12.07 -6.23 -13.68
N GLN A 133 12.68 -5.62 -12.66
CA GLN A 133 14.13 -5.73 -12.49
C GLN A 133 14.53 -7.15 -12.11
N ILE A 134 13.73 -7.84 -11.29
CA ILE A 134 13.95 -9.26 -10.96
C ILE A 134 13.80 -10.12 -12.21
N ALA A 135 12.75 -9.90 -13.01
CA ALA A 135 12.54 -10.61 -14.28
C ALA A 135 13.72 -10.46 -15.25
N ILE A 136 14.33 -9.27 -15.29
CA ILE A 136 15.38 -8.93 -16.24
C ILE A 136 16.76 -9.37 -15.73
N LYS A 137 17.21 -8.85 -14.58
CA LYS A 137 18.61 -8.97 -14.17
C LYS A 137 18.90 -9.05 -12.66
N TYR A 138 18.02 -8.59 -11.77
CA TYR A 138 18.32 -8.55 -10.33
C TYR A 138 18.16 -9.93 -9.69
N GLY A 139 19.12 -10.25 -8.82
CA GLY A 139 19.11 -11.44 -7.98
C GLY A 139 19.35 -11.10 -6.52
N TYR A 140 19.92 -12.07 -5.79
CA TYR A 140 20.15 -11.94 -4.35
C TYR A 140 21.04 -10.75 -3.97
N SER A 141 22.10 -10.46 -4.74
CA SER A 141 23.04 -9.37 -4.45
C SER A 141 22.38 -8.00 -4.45
N GLU A 142 21.54 -7.71 -5.46
CA GLU A 142 20.89 -6.40 -5.57
C GLU A 142 19.80 -6.23 -4.50
N ILE A 143 19.06 -7.30 -4.22
CA ILE A 143 18.04 -7.30 -3.15
C ILE A 143 18.69 -7.13 -1.79
N LYS A 144 19.77 -7.87 -1.50
CA LYS A 144 20.52 -7.71 -0.26
C LYS A 144 21.07 -6.29 -0.10
N ARG A 145 21.63 -5.71 -1.17
CA ARG A 145 22.09 -4.31 -1.12
C ARG A 145 20.96 -3.33 -0.87
N ALA A 146 19.77 -3.55 -1.44
CA ALA A 146 18.59 -2.72 -1.15
C ALA A 146 18.17 -2.84 0.33
N ILE A 147 18.23 -4.03 0.91
CA ILE A 147 17.97 -4.28 2.33
C ILE A 147 18.99 -3.55 3.21
N ASP A 148 20.27 -3.80 2.98
CA ASP A 148 21.38 -3.30 3.79
C ASP A 148 21.46 -1.76 3.76
N MET A 149 21.10 -1.13 2.64
CA MET A 149 21.13 0.33 2.44
C MET A 149 20.31 1.12 3.48
N ILE A 150 19.28 0.50 4.03
CA ILE A 150 18.32 1.12 4.96
C ILE A 150 18.05 0.23 6.18
N ASP A 151 18.85 -0.83 6.36
CA ASP A 151 18.64 -1.84 7.41
C ASP A 151 17.16 -2.29 7.44
N ALA A 152 16.64 -2.74 6.30
CA ALA A 152 15.20 -2.94 6.12
C ALA A 152 14.65 -4.10 6.97
N ASP A 153 13.44 -3.92 7.49
CA ASP A 153 12.68 -4.95 8.23
C ASP A 153 11.90 -5.89 7.30
N ALA A 154 11.63 -5.44 6.08
CA ALA A 154 11.07 -6.24 4.98
C ALA A 154 11.45 -5.62 3.63
N ILE A 155 11.31 -6.37 2.54
CA ILE A 155 11.54 -5.88 1.18
C ILE A 155 10.26 -6.01 0.35
N ALA A 156 9.74 -4.88 -0.14
CA ALA A 156 8.60 -4.87 -1.05
C ALA A 156 9.06 -5.14 -2.49
N ILE A 157 8.45 -6.14 -3.13
CA ILE A 157 8.54 -6.34 -4.58
C ILE A 157 7.26 -5.78 -5.19
N HIS A 158 7.37 -4.65 -5.89
CA HIS A 158 6.20 -4.04 -6.50
C HIS A 158 5.90 -4.62 -7.88
N PHE A 159 4.63 -4.95 -8.09
CA PHE A 159 4.03 -5.36 -9.35
C PHE A 159 3.28 -4.16 -9.91
N ASN A 160 3.81 -3.58 -10.99
CA ASN A 160 3.32 -2.33 -11.58
C ASN A 160 3.10 -2.50 -13.09
N ALA A 161 2.58 -3.66 -13.52
CA ALA A 161 2.46 -4.01 -14.94
C ALA A 161 1.66 -2.97 -15.74
N LEU A 162 0.57 -2.43 -15.16
CA LEU A 162 -0.18 -1.34 -15.78
C LEU A 162 0.71 -0.10 -16.01
N GLN A 163 1.43 0.33 -14.98
CA GLN A 163 2.33 1.48 -15.08
C GLN A 163 3.39 1.26 -16.17
N GLU A 164 4.09 0.12 -16.16
CA GLU A 164 5.13 -0.17 -17.16
C GLU A 164 4.55 -0.25 -18.58
N ALA A 165 3.31 -0.72 -18.75
CA ALA A 165 2.67 -0.78 -20.07
C ALA A 165 2.40 0.61 -20.67
N VAL A 166 2.04 1.59 -19.84
CA VAL A 166 1.68 2.95 -20.30
C VAL A 166 2.79 3.98 -20.12
N GLN A 167 3.86 3.63 -19.40
CA GLN A 167 5.07 4.44 -19.26
C GLN A 167 5.81 4.51 -20.61
N PRO A 168 6.33 5.69 -21.02
CA PRO A 168 7.11 5.83 -22.27
C PRO A 168 8.31 4.87 -22.35
N GLU A 169 9.07 4.75 -21.27
CA GLU A 169 10.25 3.90 -21.15
C GLU A 169 10.03 2.62 -20.31
N GLY A 170 8.80 2.12 -20.26
CA GLY A 170 8.41 1.02 -19.36
C GLY A 170 9.04 -0.34 -19.64
N ASP A 171 9.42 -1.03 -18.58
CA ASP A 171 9.95 -2.40 -18.60
C ASP A 171 8.79 -3.41 -18.47
N VAL A 172 8.19 -3.83 -19.59
CA VAL A 172 7.02 -4.75 -19.61
C VAL A 172 7.36 -6.24 -19.45
N LYS A 173 8.58 -6.56 -18.99
CA LYS A 173 9.03 -7.95 -18.80
C LYS A 173 8.71 -8.41 -17.38
N PHE A 174 7.70 -9.28 -17.26
CA PHE A 174 7.26 -9.87 -15.98
C PHE A 174 7.39 -11.40 -15.96
N SER A 175 7.91 -12.01 -17.02
CA SER A 175 8.16 -13.46 -17.04
C SER A 175 9.23 -13.84 -16.02
N LYS A 176 9.08 -15.02 -15.40
CA LYS A 176 10.04 -15.61 -14.45
C LYS A 176 10.25 -14.85 -13.13
N VAL A 177 9.44 -13.83 -12.81
CA VAL A 177 9.58 -13.11 -11.53
C VAL A 177 9.52 -14.08 -10.34
N LEU A 178 8.47 -14.92 -10.28
CA LEU A 178 8.27 -15.86 -9.18
C LEU A 178 9.34 -16.95 -9.16
N GLU A 179 9.68 -17.54 -10.31
CA GLU A 179 10.79 -18.51 -10.45
C GLU A 179 12.11 -17.95 -9.89
N ARG A 180 12.43 -16.69 -10.20
CA ARG A 180 13.65 -16.04 -9.71
C ARG A 180 13.57 -15.68 -8.24
N LEU A 181 12.39 -15.33 -7.73
CA LEU A 181 12.16 -15.10 -6.31
C LEU A 181 12.34 -16.40 -5.51
N ASP A 182 11.81 -17.53 -5.97
CA ASP A 182 11.99 -18.83 -5.31
C ASP A 182 13.47 -19.18 -5.13
N ALA A 183 14.31 -18.86 -6.13
CA ALA A 183 15.74 -19.12 -6.09
C ALA A 183 16.50 -18.33 -5.00
N ILE A 184 15.89 -17.28 -4.44
CA ILE A 184 16.55 -16.38 -3.49
C ILE A 184 15.79 -16.18 -2.17
N ILE A 185 14.49 -16.48 -2.10
CA ILE A 185 13.63 -16.17 -0.94
C ILE A 185 14.16 -16.83 0.34
N ASN A 186 14.61 -18.08 0.26
CA ASN A 186 15.17 -18.82 1.39
C ASN A 186 16.54 -18.30 1.87
N LYS A 187 17.18 -17.39 1.12
CA LYS A 187 18.44 -16.75 1.50
C LYS A 187 18.22 -15.40 2.19
N LEU A 188 16.99 -14.88 2.17
CA LEU A 188 16.66 -13.61 2.82
C LEU A 188 16.26 -13.88 4.27
N GLU A 189 16.82 -13.09 5.18
CA GLU A 189 16.52 -13.17 6.63
C GLU A 189 15.26 -12.35 6.99
N ILE A 190 14.74 -11.57 6.05
CA ILE A 190 13.56 -10.73 6.21
C ILE A 190 12.49 -11.11 5.18
N PRO A 191 11.20 -10.87 5.48
CA PRO A 191 10.13 -11.25 4.57
C PRO A 191 10.04 -10.37 3.33
N ILE A 192 9.50 -10.97 2.26
CA ILE A 192 9.09 -10.27 1.04
C ILE A 192 7.63 -9.83 1.18
N ILE A 193 7.35 -8.59 0.78
CA ILE A 193 5.99 -8.06 0.61
C ILE A 193 5.70 -7.93 -0.88
N ALA A 194 4.74 -8.67 -1.41
CA ALA A 194 4.23 -8.42 -2.75
C ALA A 194 3.34 -7.18 -2.74
N LYS A 195 3.61 -6.20 -3.59
CA LYS A 195 2.94 -4.90 -3.54
C LYS A 195 2.37 -4.50 -4.89
N GLU A 196 1.11 -4.09 -4.95
CA GLU A 196 0.56 -3.40 -6.13
C GLU A 196 0.73 -1.87 -6.01
N THR A 197 0.49 -1.15 -7.11
CA THR A 197 0.74 0.29 -7.25
C THR A 197 -0.48 1.15 -7.58
N GLY A 198 -1.69 0.60 -7.64
CA GLY A 198 -2.95 1.35 -7.81
C GLY A 198 -4.03 0.66 -8.66
N ALA A 199 -3.80 -0.57 -9.14
CA ALA A 199 -4.71 -1.39 -9.91
C ALA A 199 -5.25 -2.62 -9.15
N GLY A 200 -4.78 -2.87 -7.91
CA GLY A 200 -5.32 -3.92 -7.04
C GLY A 200 -4.82 -5.34 -7.32
N MET A 201 -4.83 -6.17 -6.28
CA MET A 201 -4.55 -7.62 -6.39
C MET A 201 -5.83 -8.44 -6.29
N SER A 202 -5.91 -9.49 -7.08
CA SER A 202 -7.01 -10.46 -7.06
C SER A 202 -6.78 -11.59 -6.05
N ARG A 203 -7.82 -12.40 -5.82
CA ARG A 203 -7.69 -13.66 -5.07
C ARG A 203 -6.68 -14.61 -5.73
N GLU A 204 -6.66 -14.68 -7.06
CA GLU A 204 -5.76 -15.54 -7.81
C GLU A 204 -4.30 -15.09 -7.68
N ASP A 205 -4.04 -13.77 -7.68
CA ASP A 205 -2.70 -13.23 -7.41
C ASP A 205 -2.23 -13.63 -6.02
N ALA A 206 -3.09 -13.51 -5.00
CA ALA A 206 -2.75 -13.88 -3.63
C ALA A 206 -2.48 -15.39 -3.47
N LEU A 207 -3.29 -16.26 -4.09
CA LEU A 207 -3.05 -17.70 -4.10
C LEU A 207 -1.73 -18.06 -4.79
N LEU A 208 -1.45 -17.42 -5.93
CA LEU A 208 -0.21 -17.62 -6.65
C LEU A 208 1.00 -17.19 -5.80
N LEU A 209 0.99 -15.99 -5.23
CA LEU A 209 2.06 -15.48 -4.36
C LEU A 209 2.27 -16.38 -3.12
N ALA A 210 1.19 -16.82 -2.47
CA ALA A 210 1.26 -17.72 -1.33
C ALA A 210 1.90 -19.07 -1.70
N SER A 211 1.61 -19.61 -2.89
CA SER A 211 2.25 -20.84 -3.38
C SER A 211 3.78 -20.73 -3.58
N HIS A 212 4.29 -19.50 -3.65
CA HIS A 212 5.71 -19.15 -3.74
C HIS A 212 6.29 -18.64 -2.40
N ASN A 213 5.64 -18.94 -1.26
CA ASN A 213 6.03 -18.49 0.08
C ASN A 213 6.06 -16.96 0.27
N ILE A 214 5.36 -16.19 -0.57
CA ILE A 214 5.19 -14.75 -0.40
C ILE A 214 3.84 -14.49 0.26
N LYS A 215 3.86 -14.37 1.59
CA LYS A 215 2.64 -14.28 2.42
C LYS A 215 2.22 -12.86 2.78
N TYR A 216 3.12 -11.88 2.69
CA TYR A 216 2.79 -10.48 2.95
C TYR A 216 2.37 -9.80 1.65
N ILE A 217 1.19 -9.18 1.64
CA ILE A 217 0.57 -8.59 0.46
C ILE A 217 0.11 -7.17 0.76
N ASP A 218 0.65 -6.19 0.04
CA ASP A 218 0.10 -4.83 -0.04
C ASP A 218 -0.73 -4.70 -1.32
N ILE A 219 -2.05 -4.69 -1.16
CA ILE A 219 -2.99 -4.86 -2.26
C ILE A 219 -2.99 -3.71 -3.28
N GLY A 220 -2.55 -2.50 -2.91
CA GLY A 220 -2.45 -1.34 -3.82
C GLY A 220 -3.67 -1.14 -4.73
N GLY A 221 -4.87 -1.09 -4.17
CA GLY A 221 -6.12 -1.08 -4.92
C GLY A 221 -6.42 0.19 -5.71
N LEU A 222 -7.36 0.07 -6.64
CA LEU A 222 -7.97 1.18 -7.38
C LEU A 222 -8.80 2.06 -6.42
N GLY A 223 -8.82 3.37 -6.68
CA GLY A 223 -9.61 4.34 -5.92
C GLY A 223 -8.78 5.52 -5.36
N GLY A 224 -7.47 5.52 -5.61
CA GLY A 224 -6.59 6.62 -5.24
C GLY A 224 -5.72 7.14 -6.35
N THR A 225 -4.41 7.20 -6.11
CA THR A 225 -3.48 7.61 -7.17
C THR A 225 -3.53 6.55 -8.27
N SER A 226 -3.84 6.97 -9.49
CA SER A 226 -3.66 6.16 -10.69
C SER A 226 -2.26 6.43 -11.24
N PHE A 227 -1.39 5.43 -11.24
CA PHE A 227 -0.10 5.58 -11.93
C PHE A 227 -0.28 5.64 -13.44
N SER A 228 -1.34 5.07 -14.01
CA SER A 228 -1.70 5.28 -15.42
C SER A 228 -1.91 6.78 -15.71
N ALA A 229 -2.62 7.48 -14.81
CA ALA A 229 -2.79 8.92 -14.90
C ALA A 229 -1.48 9.72 -14.79
N VAL A 230 -0.58 9.30 -13.89
CA VAL A 230 0.75 9.91 -13.76
C VAL A 230 1.51 9.82 -15.09
N GLU A 231 1.49 8.64 -15.72
CA GLU A 231 2.20 8.41 -16.98
C GLU A 231 1.56 9.16 -18.17
N VAL A 232 0.25 9.47 -18.15
CA VAL A 232 -0.39 10.34 -19.18
C VAL A 232 0.30 11.70 -19.24
N TYR A 233 0.55 12.32 -18.10
CA TYR A 233 1.20 13.64 -18.05
C TYR A 233 2.67 13.57 -18.47
N ARG A 234 3.34 12.44 -18.21
CA ARG A 234 4.71 12.20 -18.69
C ARG A 234 4.76 12.01 -20.20
N ALA A 235 3.89 11.17 -20.73
CA ALA A 235 3.76 10.91 -22.16
C ALA A 235 3.44 12.21 -22.92
N GLU A 236 2.53 13.04 -22.39
CA GLU A 236 2.23 14.36 -22.94
C GLU A 236 3.46 15.27 -23.00
N LYS A 237 4.24 15.34 -21.91
CA LYS A 237 5.48 16.13 -21.87
C LYS A 237 6.52 15.65 -22.89
N ASN A 238 6.57 14.35 -23.14
CA ASN A 238 7.50 13.73 -24.08
C ASN A 238 6.99 13.72 -25.54
N GLY A 239 5.77 14.20 -25.80
CA GLY A 239 5.16 14.17 -27.13
C GLY A 239 4.73 12.76 -27.59
N ASP A 240 4.62 11.80 -26.67
CA ASP A 240 4.23 10.42 -26.95
C ASP A 240 2.70 10.27 -26.95
N ASN A 241 2.09 10.46 -28.12
CA ASN A 241 0.64 10.43 -28.27
C ASN A 241 0.03 9.03 -28.05
N GLU A 242 0.77 7.96 -28.36
CA GLU A 242 0.31 6.58 -28.19
C GLU A 242 0.21 6.24 -26.71
N LYS A 243 1.28 6.48 -25.95
CA LYS A 243 1.30 6.24 -24.49
C LYS A 243 0.32 7.15 -23.76
N LYS A 244 0.18 8.40 -24.19
CA LYS A 244 -0.84 9.32 -23.68
C LYS A 244 -2.25 8.77 -23.90
N HIS A 245 -2.54 8.21 -25.08
CA HIS A 245 -3.83 7.59 -25.37
C HIS A 245 -4.08 6.37 -24.49
N LEU A 246 -3.11 5.44 -24.42
CA LEU A 246 -3.20 4.24 -23.59
C LEU A 246 -3.40 4.61 -22.11
N GLY A 247 -2.60 5.51 -21.56
CA GLY A 247 -2.71 5.91 -20.16
C GLY A 247 -4.08 6.52 -19.80
N LYS A 248 -4.71 7.24 -20.75
CA LYS A 248 -6.08 7.76 -20.58
C LYS A 248 -7.12 6.65 -20.63
N LEU A 249 -6.99 5.70 -21.55
CA LEU A 249 -7.90 4.57 -21.68
C LEU A 249 -7.89 3.69 -20.42
N PHE A 250 -6.71 3.43 -19.87
CA PHE A 250 -6.51 2.59 -18.69
C PHE A 250 -6.42 3.39 -17.38
N TRP A 251 -6.87 4.65 -17.37
CA TRP A 251 -6.78 5.54 -16.21
C TRP A 251 -7.38 4.93 -14.93
N ASP A 252 -8.55 4.31 -15.08
CA ASP A 252 -9.30 3.67 -14.00
C ASP A 252 -9.27 2.13 -14.07
N TRP A 253 -8.25 1.56 -14.72
CA TRP A 253 -8.10 0.11 -14.79
C TRP A 253 -7.68 -0.46 -13.43
N GLY A 254 -8.42 -1.47 -12.96
CA GLY A 254 -8.04 -2.23 -11.78
C GLY A 254 -9.22 -2.70 -10.93
N ILE A 255 -8.89 -3.30 -9.79
CA ILE A 255 -9.80 -3.82 -8.77
C ILE A 255 -9.90 -2.76 -7.66
N PRO A 256 -11.10 -2.24 -7.33
CA PRO A 256 -11.30 -1.33 -6.21
C PRO A 256 -10.74 -1.89 -4.90
N THR A 257 -10.12 -1.04 -4.08
CA THR A 257 -9.44 -1.46 -2.83
C THR A 257 -10.31 -2.33 -1.92
N ALA A 258 -11.57 -1.99 -1.72
CA ALA A 258 -12.47 -2.77 -0.87
C ALA A 258 -12.69 -4.19 -1.42
N ILE A 259 -12.83 -4.33 -2.74
CA ILE A 259 -13.00 -5.62 -3.41
C ILE A 259 -11.71 -6.43 -3.36
N SER A 260 -10.58 -5.81 -3.68
CA SER A 260 -9.26 -6.45 -3.62
C SER A 260 -8.97 -6.96 -2.21
N LEU A 261 -9.29 -6.17 -1.18
CA LEU A 261 -9.15 -6.58 0.22
C LEU A 261 -10.00 -7.80 0.57
N ILE A 262 -11.26 -7.85 0.14
CA ILE A 262 -12.17 -8.97 0.40
C ILE A 262 -11.74 -10.23 -0.37
N GLU A 263 -11.29 -10.07 -1.61
CA GLU A 263 -10.77 -11.18 -2.41
C GLU A 263 -9.52 -11.79 -1.78
N VAL A 264 -8.53 -10.96 -1.42
CA VAL A 264 -7.28 -11.40 -0.82
C VAL A 264 -7.50 -11.95 0.60
N SER A 265 -8.40 -11.38 1.40
CA SER A 265 -8.71 -11.89 2.74
C SER A 265 -9.50 -13.21 2.76
N SER A 266 -9.97 -13.66 1.60
CA SER A 266 -10.53 -15.01 1.44
C SER A 266 -9.47 -16.10 1.27
N VAL A 267 -8.20 -15.72 1.16
CA VAL A 267 -7.06 -16.64 1.09
C VAL A 267 -6.51 -16.84 2.50
N ASP A 268 -6.27 -18.09 2.88
CA ASP A 268 -5.71 -18.42 4.19
C ASP A 268 -4.21 -18.09 4.26
N ASP A 269 -3.71 -17.81 5.46
CA ASP A 269 -2.27 -17.67 5.76
C ASP A 269 -1.56 -16.54 4.96
N VAL A 270 -2.28 -15.45 4.69
CA VAL A 270 -1.73 -14.20 4.12
C VAL A 270 -1.87 -13.04 5.11
N HIS A 271 -0.85 -12.18 5.12
CA HIS A 271 -0.80 -10.94 5.90
C HIS A 271 -1.07 -9.75 4.98
N ILE A 272 -2.09 -8.95 5.28
CA ILE A 272 -2.61 -7.98 4.33
C ILE A 272 -2.34 -6.54 4.79
N ILE A 273 -1.78 -5.74 3.89
CA ILE A 273 -1.71 -4.29 3.99
C ILE A 273 -2.75 -3.74 3.01
N ALA A 274 -3.77 -3.05 3.52
CA ALA A 274 -4.77 -2.40 2.69
C ALA A 274 -4.26 -1.02 2.26
N SER A 275 -3.95 -0.83 0.98
CA SER A 275 -3.59 0.48 0.44
C SER A 275 -4.32 0.78 -0.87
N GLY A 276 -4.26 2.05 -1.29
CA GLY A 276 -5.02 2.54 -2.44
C GLY A 276 -6.34 3.17 -2.00
N GLY A 277 -6.54 4.45 -2.30
CA GLY A 277 -7.86 5.08 -2.13
C GLY A 277 -8.38 5.32 -0.72
N ILE A 278 -7.66 4.94 0.35
CA ILE A 278 -8.06 5.19 1.75
C ILE A 278 -7.83 6.67 2.11
N ARG A 279 -8.81 7.31 2.77
CA ARG A 279 -8.80 8.78 3.00
C ARG A 279 -8.84 9.21 4.45
N ASN A 280 -9.46 8.43 5.31
CA ASN A 280 -9.78 8.81 6.68
C ASN A 280 -9.81 7.58 7.60
N GLY A 281 -9.92 7.79 8.90
CA GLY A 281 -9.98 6.72 9.90
C GLY A 281 -11.19 5.79 9.80
N ILE A 282 -12.30 6.19 9.15
CA ILE A 282 -13.44 5.30 8.90
C ILE A 282 -13.09 4.27 7.82
N ASP A 283 -12.44 4.68 6.73
CA ASP A 283 -11.93 3.76 5.70
C ASP A 283 -10.90 2.79 6.31
N MET A 284 -10.00 3.31 7.16
CA MET A 284 -9.05 2.48 7.90
C MET A 284 -9.77 1.45 8.77
N CYS A 285 -10.78 1.88 9.53
CA CYS A 285 -11.60 1.02 10.38
C CYS A 285 -12.27 -0.10 9.56
N LYS A 286 -12.90 0.24 8.42
CA LYS A 286 -13.48 -0.74 7.48
C LYS A 286 -12.44 -1.73 6.96
N ALA A 287 -11.25 -1.25 6.58
CA ALA A 287 -10.18 -2.11 6.08
C ALA A 287 -9.67 -3.10 7.13
N LEU A 288 -9.47 -2.63 8.37
CA LEU A 288 -9.03 -3.48 9.48
C LEU A 288 -10.08 -4.53 9.85
N VAL A 289 -11.37 -4.17 9.85
CA VAL A 289 -12.48 -5.12 10.04
C VAL A 289 -12.47 -6.21 8.97
N LEU A 290 -12.11 -5.87 7.73
CA LEU A 290 -12.04 -6.82 6.61
C LEU A 290 -10.76 -7.67 6.58
N GLY A 291 -9.90 -7.58 7.60
CA GLY A 291 -8.75 -8.45 7.79
C GLY A 291 -7.40 -7.83 7.46
N ALA A 292 -7.33 -6.53 7.14
CA ALA A 292 -6.05 -5.85 7.02
C ALA A 292 -5.32 -5.82 8.38
N GLU A 293 -4.00 -5.97 8.35
CA GLU A 293 -3.12 -5.79 9.52
C GLU A 293 -2.61 -4.35 9.63
N LEU A 294 -2.32 -3.75 8.47
CA LEU A 294 -1.94 -2.35 8.34
C LEU A 294 -2.73 -1.69 7.22
N VAL A 295 -2.77 -0.36 7.28
CA VAL A 295 -3.32 0.47 6.23
C VAL A 295 -2.22 1.34 5.64
N GLY A 296 -2.05 1.29 4.32
CA GLY A 296 -1.05 2.05 3.58
C GLY A 296 -1.61 3.36 3.00
N ILE A 297 -0.97 4.49 3.31
CA ILE A 297 -1.32 5.82 2.78
C ILE A 297 -0.05 6.53 2.28
N ALA A 298 -0.11 7.10 1.08
CA ALA A 298 1.01 7.83 0.47
C ALA A 298 0.69 9.33 0.26
N ARG A 299 -0.11 9.64 -0.76
CA ARG A 299 -0.30 10.99 -1.31
C ARG A 299 -0.58 12.11 -0.27
N PRO A 300 -1.42 11.92 0.76
CA PRO A 300 -1.67 12.96 1.78
C PRO A 300 -0.44 13.43 2.54
N PHE A 301 0.62 12.62 2.63
CA PHE A 301 1.87 12.99 3.32
C PHE A 301 2.89 13.66 2.40
N LEU A 302 2.73 13.54 1.08
CA LEU A 302 3.73 13.97 0.09
C LEU A 302 3.96 15.48 0.11
N LYS A 303 2.88 16.28 0.09
CA LYS A 303 2.98 17.75 0.02
C LYS A 303 3.62 18.34 1.29
N PRO A 304 3.16 18.02 2.52
CA PRO A 304 3.85 18.45 3.74
C PRO A 304 5.33 18.04 3.79
N ALA A 305 5.65 16.80 3.40
CA ALA A 305 7.04 16.34 3.40
C ALA A 305 7.91 17.05 2.36
N TYR A 306 7.37 17.36 1.18
CA TYR A 306 8.04 18.17 0.15
C TYR A 306 8.36 19.58 0.67
N ASP A 307 7.41 20.21 1.34
CA ASP A 307 7.57 21.52 1.94
C ASP A 307 8.57 21.49 3.13
N GLY A 308 8.77 20.31 3.73
CA GLY A 308 9.65 20.13 4.90
C GLY A 308 8.91 20.33 6.22
N ASP A 309 7.58 20.26 6.19
CA ASP A 309 6.71 20.48 7.33
C ASP A 309 6.48 19.15 8.08
N LEU A 310 7.40 18.83 8.98
CA LEU A 310 7.33 17.64 9.83
C LEU A 310 6.08 17.63 10.72
N ASP A 311 5.69 18.78 11.26
CA ASP A 311 4.57 18.86 12.18
C ASP A 311 3.24 18.66 11.46
N ALA A 312 3.09 19.12 10.21
CA ALA A 312 1.93 18.81 9.39
C ALA A 312 1.82 17.31 9.05
N VAL A 313 2.94 16.62 8.79
CA VAL A 313 2.94 15.15 8.60
C VAL A 313 2.46 14.46 9.89
N LYS A 314 3.07 14.80 11.04
CA LYS A 314 2.71 14.23 12.35
C LYS A 314 1.26 14.54 12.73
N TYR A 315 0.79 15.75 12.45
CA TYR A 315 -0.60 16.14 12.68
C TYR A 315 -1.55 15.25 11.88
N LYS A 316 -1.26 15.02 10.58
CA LYS A 316 -2.10 14.17 9.74
C LYS A 316 -2.13 12.72 10.24
N ILE A 317 -1.00 12.17 10.70
CA ILE A 317 -0.93 10.84 11.31
C ILE A 317 -1.82 10.77 12.57
N LYS A 318 -1.65 11.72 13.50
CA LYS A 318 -2.44 11.79 14.74
C LYS A 318 -3.93 12.02 14.50
N LEU A 319 -4.28 12.75 13.43
CA LEU A 319 -5.67 12.94 13.03
C LEU A 319 -6.29 11.62 12.58
N LEU A 320 -5.61 10.87 11.71
CA LEU A 320 -6.05 9.53 11.28
C LEU A 320 -6.20 8.57 12.47
N GLU A 321 -5.28 8.63 13.44
CA GLU A 321 -5.36 7.84 14.68
C GLU A 321 -6.62 8.19 15.50
N LYS A 322 -6.92 9.48 15.66
CA LYS A 322 -8.14 9.94 16.36
C LYS A 322 -9.40 9.52 15.61
N GLU A 323 -9.42 9.63 14.29
CA GLU A 323 -10.54 9.21 13.45
C GLU A 323 -10.78 7.69 13.59
N LEU A 324 -9.73 6.86 13.55
CA LEU A 324 -9.83 5.42 13.78
C LEU A 324 -10.34 5.12 15.19
N ARG A 325 -9.76 5.73 16.22
CA ARG A 325 -10.18 5.54 17.63
C ARG A 325 -11.65 5.91 17.82
N THR A 326 -12.10 7.00 17.20
CA THR A 326 -13.51 7.41 17.21
C THR A 326 -14.39 6.36 16.53
N CYS A 327 -13.98 5.83 15.36
CA CYS A 327 -14.70 4.74 14.71
C CYS A 327 -14.80 3.50 15.60
N MET A 328 -13.69 3.07 16.20
CA MET A 328 -13.64 1.94 17.12
C MET A 328 -14.58 2.13 18.31
N PHE A 329 -14.62 3.34 18.88
CA PHE A 329 -15.58 3.69 19.94
C PHE A 329 -17.03 3.49 19.49
N LEU A 330 -17.39 4.04 18.32
CA LEU A 330 -18.75 4.00 17.77
C LEU A 330 -19.24 2.61 17.35
N ILE A 331 -18.37 1.60 17.37
CA ILE A 331 -18.71 0.19 17.11
C ILE A 331 -18.37 -0.72 18.31
N GLY A 332 -17.95 -0.13 19.43
CA GLY A 332 -17.60 -0.85 20.67
C GLY A 332 -16.36 -1.75 20.56
N ALA A 333 -15.34 -1.37 19.78
CA ALA A 333 -14.05 -2.05 19.70
C ALA A 333 -13.03 -1.38 20.64
N HIS A 334 -12.44 -2.12 21.56
CA HIS A 334 -11.50 -1.58 22.56
C HIS A 334 -10.02 -1.74 22.15
N ASN A 335 -9.74 -2.62 21.18
CA ASN A 335 -8.42 -2.81 20.56
C ASN A 335 -8.56 -3.35 19.12
N ILE A 336 -7.43 -3.45 18.40
CA ILE A 336 -7.39 -3.93 17.00
C ILE A 336 -7.90 -5.38 16.85
N ASP A 337 -7.66 -6.26 17.82
CA ASP A 337 -8.15 -7.64 17.75
C ASP A 337 -9.69 -7.67 17.85
N SER A 338 -10.27 -6.94 18.80
CA SER A 338 -11.72 -6.80 18.94
C SER A 338 -12.38 -6.07 17.77
N LEU A 339 -11.61 -5.24 17.03
CA LEU A 339 -12.07 -4.56 15.82
C LEU A 339 -12.27 -5.57 14.68
N LYS A 340 -11.36 -6.53 14.50
CA LYS A 340 -11.45 -7.56 13.44
C LYS A 340 -12.71 -8.43 13.56
N GLU A 341 -13.23 -8.59 14.77
CA GLU A 341 -14.45 -9.35 15.05
C GLU A 341 -15.75 -8.59 14.80
N LYS A 342 -15.69 -7.30 14.41
CA LYS A 342 -16.90 -6.49 14.21
C LYS A 342 -17.60 -6.83 12.89
N ASP A 343 -18.92 -6.62 12.91
CA ASP A 343 -19.78 -6.79 11.75
C ASP A 343 -19.54 -5.67 10.72
N ILE A 344 -19.55 -6.05 9.45
CA ILE A 344 -19.56 -5.10 8.33
C ILE A 344 -20.62 -5.49 7.30
N ILE A 345 -21.45 -4.52 6.94
CA ILE A 345 -22.51 -4.67 5.96
C ILE A 345 -21.94 -4.26 4.61
N ILE A 346 -22.15 -5.12 3.60
CA ILE A 346 -21.65 -4.93 2.24
C ILE A 346 -22.84 -4.80 1.30
N THR A 347 -22.89 -3.71 0.55
CA THR A 347 -23.98 -3.40 -0.37
C THR A 347 -23.46 -3.03 -1.77
N GLY A 348 -24.37 -2.57 -2.63
CA GLY A 348 -24.03 -1.92 -3.90
C GLY A 348 -23.14 -2.75 -4.81
N PHE A 349 -22.23 -2.04 -5.49
CA PHE A 349 -21.34 -2.61 -6.48
C PHE A 349 -20.38 -3.64 -5.88
N VAL A 350 -19.90 -3.42 -4.65
CA VAL A 350 -19.03 -4.38 -3.95
C VAL A 350 -19.75 -5.72 -3.71
N ALA A 351 -21.01 -5.69 -3.25
CA ALA A 351 -21.77 -6.92 -3.03
C ALA A 351 -22.08 -7.67 -4.34
N GLU A 352 -22.38 -6.94 -5.42
CA GLU A 352 -22.57 -7.50 -6.76
C GLU A 352 -21.30 -8.17 -7.28
N TRP A 353 -20.15 -7.51 -7.13
CA TRP A 353 -18.85 -8.05 -7.54
C TRP A 353 -18.52 -9.35 -6.80
N ILE A 354 -18.72 -9.39 -5.48
CA ILE A 354 -18.47 -10.60 -4.67
C ILE A 354 -19.35 -11.75 -5.15
N ARG A 355 -20.65 -11.52 -5.41
CA ARG A 355 -21.55 -12.56 -5.92
C ARG A 355 -21.13 -13.04 -7.31
N ALA A 356 -20.68 -12.13 -8.18
CA ALA A 356 -20.21 -12.49 -9.51
C ALA A 356 -18.93 -13.33 -9.46
N ARG A 357 -18.03 -13.06 -8.51
CA ARG A 357 -16.72 -13.72 -8.40
C ARG A 357 -16.75 -15.04 -7.65
N PHE A 358 -17.49 -15.10 -6.55
CA PHE A 358 -17.57 -16.30 -5.71
C PHE A 358 -18.76 -17.21 -6.08
N GLY A 359 -19.67 -16.74 -6.94
CA GLY A 359 -20.96 -17.36 -7.20
C GLY A 359 -22.03 -16.85 -6.24
N PHE A 360 -23.31 -16.86 -6.65
CA PHE A 360 -24.39 -16.23 -5.90
C PHE A 360 -24.52 -16.77 -4.46
N GLU A 361 -24.51 -18.09 -4.29
CA GLU A 361 -24.65 -18.74 -2.97
C GLU A 361 -23.43 -18.50 -2.06
N ASN A 362 -22.23 -18.78 -2.56
CA ASN A 362 -20.99 -18.59 -1.79
C ASN A 362 -20.73 -17.11 -1.50
N GLY A 363 -21.01 -16.22 -2.46
CA GLY A 363 -20.89 -14.77 -2.28
C GLY A 363 -21.86 -14.26 -1.22
N ASN A 364 -23.13 -14.70 -1.23
CA ASN A 364 -24.07 -14.38 -0.16
C ASN A 364 -23.67 -14.98 1.18
N THR A 365 -23.07 -16.17 1.20
CA THR A 365 -22.54 -16.79 2.42
C THR A 365 -21.39 -15.95 3.00
N LEU A 366 -20.45 -15.50 2.16
CA LEU A 366 -19.35 -14.62 2.57
C LEU A 366 -19.87 -13.28 3.10
N ILE A 367 -20.75 -12.61 2.37
CA ILE A 367 -21.37 -11.33 2.80
C ILE A 367 -22.11 -11.51 4.13
N SER A 368 -22.90 -12.59 4.26
CA SER A 368 -23.66 -12.87 5.48
C SER A 368 -22.75 -13.16 6.67
N LYS A 369 -21.64 -13.88 6.46
CA LYS A 369 -20.62 -14.15 7.48
C LYS A 369 -19.99 -12.85 7.97
N LEU A 370 -19.64 -11.93 7.06
CA LEU A 370 -19.05 -10.63 7.41
C LEU A 370 -20.02 -9.71 8.14
N ALA A 371 -21.32 -9.78 7.82
CA ALA A 371 -22.36 -8.97 8.44
C ALA A 371 -22.84 -9.49 9.82
N ASN A 372 -22.53 -10.74 10.19
CA ASN A 372 -23.07 -11.41 11.37
C ASN A 372 -22.00 -12.12 12.23
N ARG A 373 -20.77 -11.59 12.27
CA ARG A 373 -19.69 -12.16 13.10
C ARG A 373 -20.02 -12.14 14.59
N THR A 374 -20.76 -11.13 15.03
CA THR A 374 -21.14 -10.96 16.44
C THR A 374 -22.47 -11.61 16.82
N SER A 375 -23.21 -12.17 15.85
CA SER A 375 -24.54 -12.73 16.08
C SER A 375 -24.46 -14.15 16.65
N THR A 376 -25.08 -14.38 17.81
CA THR A 376 -25.47 -15.72 18.30
C THR A 376 -26.98 -15.86 18.18
N ASN A 377 -27.46 -16.75 17.30
CA ASN A 377 -28.89 -17.07 17.03
C ASN A 377 -29.90 -15.92 17.18
N ILE A 378 -30.24 -15.29 16.05
CA ILE A 378 -31.16 -14.13 15.95
C ILE A 378 -32.61 -14.48 16.31
N PHE A 379 -32.97 -15.77 16.33
CA PHE A 379 -34.30 -16.25 16.74
C PHE A 379 -34.16 -17.29 17.84
N LYS A 380 -34.39 -16.90 19.09
CA LYS A 380 -34.68 -17.78 20.22
C LYS A 380 -36.04 -17.43 20.79
#